data_AF-A0AAU0REB9-F1
#
_entry.id   AF-A0AAU0REB9-F1
#
_cell.length_a   1.000
_cell.length_b   1.000
_cell.length_c   1.000
_cell.angle_alpha   90.00
_cell.angle_beta   90.00
_cell.angle_gamma   90.00
#
_symmetry.space_group_name_H-M   'P 1'
#
loop_
_entity.id
_entity.type
_entity.pdbx_description
1 polymer ?
#
loop_
_entity_poly.entity_id
_entity_poly.type
_entity_poly.pdbx_seq_one_letter_code
_entity_poly.pdbx_strand_id
1 'polypeptide(L)'
;MPELNLDKQLLKDLAEKTISRHIAITGIQPKLSVTLERVKSRSRLTIVGLWGEYILKPQHEQLTAMPETEDLTMHLAEVFDILICNHTLLRATDGNLVYIARRFDRVKGKMVHVEVGYNN
;
A
#
# COMPACT_ATOMS: atom_id res chain seq x y z
N MET A 1 -14.75 -6.01 7.79
CA MET A 1 -13.68 -5.64 6.85
C MET A 1 -13.88 -4.19 6.45
N PRO A 2 -12.84 -3.34 6.41
CA PRO A 2 -12.99 -1.96 5.96
C PRO A 2 -13.40 -1.93 4.48
N GLU A 3 -14.24 -0.97 4.12
CA GLU A 3 -14.62 -0.74 2.71
C GLU A 3 -13.56 0.16 2.06
N LEU A 4 -13.11 -0.23 0.87
CA LEU A 4 -12.12 0.51 0.10
C LEU A 4 -12.73 0.81 -1.27
N ASN A 5 -13.18 2.06 -1.44
CA ASN A 5 -13.70 2.50 -2.72
C ASN A 5 -12.54 2.93 -3.60
N LEU A 6 -12.32 2.16 -4.66
CA LEU A 6 -11.27 2.36 -5.64
C LEU A 6 -11.88 2.22 -7.02
N ASP A 7 -12.11 3.36 -7.67
CA ASP A 7 -12.39 3.39 -9.10
C ASP A 7 -11.10 3.71 -9.89
N LYS A 8 -11.08 3.30 -11.16
CA LYS A 8 -9.91 3.45 -12.03
C LYS A 8 -9.52 4.91 -12.26
N GLN A 9 -10.50 5.82 -12.31
CA GLN A 9 -10.24 7.24 -12.54
C GLN A 9 -9.58 7.88 -11.32
N LEU A 10 -10.08 7.56 -10.12
CA LEU A 10 -9.51 7.96 -8.84
C LEU A 10 -8.08 7.44 -8.69
N LEU A 11 -7.83 6.18 -9.03
CA LEU A 11 -6.48 5.60 -9.05
C LEU A 11 -5.54 6.36 -10.00
N LYS A 12 -6.01 6.65 -11.22
CA LYS A 12 -5.24 7.37 -12.24
C LYS A 12 -4.94 8.81 -11.79
N ASP A 13 -5.94 9.54 -11.32
CA ASP A 13 -5.80 10.90 -10.81
C ASP A 13 -4.84 10.97 -9.62
N LEU A 14 -4.85 9.95 -8.75
CA LEU A 14 -3.98 9.88 -7.58
C LEU A 14 -2.57 9.43 -7.95
N ALA A 15 -2.41 8.54 -8.92
CA ALA A 15 -1.11 8.21 -9.49
C ALA A 15 -0.47 9.46 -10.11
N GLU A 16 -1.21 10.21 -10.93
CA GLU A 16 -0.76 11.47 -11.52
C GLU A 16 -0.41 12.53 -10.44
N LYS A 17 -1.23 12.68 -9.40
CA LYS A 17 -0.96 13.59 -8.26
C LYS A 17 0.24 13.14 -7.41
N THR A 18 0.53 11.85 -7.36
CA THR A 18 1.68 11.30 -6.63
C THR A 18 2.96 11.47 -7.44
N ILE A 19 2.92 11.24 -8.75
CA ILE A 19 4.04 11.43 -9.70
C ILE A 19 4.41 12.92 -9.79
N SER A 20 3.43 13.82 -9.84
CA SER A 20 3.70 15.28 -9.88
C SER A 20 4.28 15.86 -8.59
N ARG A 21 4.15 15.15 -7.45
CA ARG A 21 4.63 15.61 -6.14
C ARG A 21 5.91 14.93 -5.66
N HIS A 22 6.36 13.87 -6.32
CA HIS A 22 7.58 13.14 -5.98
C HIS A 22 8.42 12.91 -7.24
N ILE A 23 9.71 13.28 -7.17
CA ILE A 23 10.75 12.73 -8.04
C ILE A 23 10.55 11.21 -8.06
N ALA A 24 10.27 10.69 -9.26
CA ALA A 24 9.86 9.31 -9.49
C ALA A 24 10.77 8.33 -8.73
N ILE A 25 10.25 7.74 -7.66
CA ILE A 25 10.86 6.54 -7.12
C ILE A 25 10.52 5.44 -8.12
N THR A 26 11.52 5.08 -8.91
CA THR A 26 11.51 4.06 -9.94
C THR A 26 10.83 2.79 -9.42
N GLY A 27 9.71 2.44 -10.05
CA GLY A 27 8.91 1.26 -9.77
C GLY A 27 7.85 1.15 -10.84
N ILE A 28 7.72 -0.04 -11.45
CA ILE A 28 6.74 -0.31 -12.51
C ILE A 28 5.30 -0.14 -11.98
N GLN A 29 5.09 -0.37 -10.67
CA GLN A 29 3.77 -0.34 -10.03
C GLN A 29 3.53 0.95 -9.22
N PRO A 30 2.35 1.60 -9.37
CA PRO A 30 1.99 2.75 -8.57
C PRO A 30 1.88 2.38 -7.08
N LYS A 31 2.31 3.29 -6.21
CA LYS A 31 2.17 3.17 -4.75
C LYS A 31 1.39 4.35 -4.21
N LEU A 32 0.38 4.07 -3.39
CA LEU A 32 -0.48 5.08 -2.77
C LEU A 32 -0.35 5.01 -1.26
N SER A 33 -0.33 6.16 -0.61
CA SER A 33 -0.30 6.27 0.85
C SER A 33 -1.74 6.36 1.37
N VAL A 34 -2.13 5.49 2.30
CA VAL A 34 -3.51 5.43 2.81
C VAL A 34 -3.55 5.40 4.33
N THR A 35 -4.67 5.87 4.89
CA THR A 35 -4.95 5.82 6.33
C THR A 35 -6.28 5.11 6.59
N LEU A 36 -6.44 4.53 7.78
CA LEU A 36 -7.68 3.88 8.18
C LEU A 36 -8.55 4.89 8.94
N GLU A 37 -9.58 5.41 8.30
CA GLU A 37 -10.56 6.29 8.93
C GLU A 37 -11.68 5.47 9.56
N ARG A 38 -12.00 5.76 10.83
CA ARG A 38 -13.18 5.22 11.50
C ARG A 38 -14.30 6.25 11.42
N VAL A 39 -15.32 5.94 10.62
CA VAL A 39 -16.53 6.75 10.47
C VAL A 39 -17.70 5.98 11.07
N LYS A 40 -18.16 6.42 12.24
CA LYS A 40 -19.19 5.71 13.04
C LYS A 40 -18.76 4.26 13.33
N SER A 41 -19.59 3.27 12.99
CA SER A 41 -19.34 1.83 13.15
C SER A 41 -18.64 1.18 11.95
N ARG A 42 -18.24 1.96 10.93
CA ARG A 42 -17.54 1.46 9.75
C ARG A 42 -16.11 2.01 9.69
N SER A 43 -15.21 1.19 9.18
CA SER A 43 -13.84 1.62 8.87
C SER A 43 -13.70 1.74 7.35
N ARG A 44 -13.08 2.81 6.87
CA ARG A 44 -12.79 3.06 5.44
C ARG A 44 -11.31 3.33 5.29
N LEU A 45 -10.71 2.84 4.22
CA LEU A 45 -9.38 3.27 3.82
C LEU A 45 -9.48 4.53 2.97
N THR A 46 -8.70 5.54 3.32
CA THR A 46 -8.69 6.85 2.64
C THR A 46 -7.30 7.15 2.12
N ILE A 47 -7.22 7.54 0.84
CA ILE A 47 -5.96 7.90 0.22
C ILE A 47 -5.55 9.29 0.71
N VAL A 48 -4.32 9.39 1.18
CA VAL A 48 -3.75 10.59 1.78
C VAL A 48 -2.37 10.87 1.16
N GLY A 49 -1.81 12.03 1.45
CA GLY A 49 -0.42 12.33 1.08
C GLY A 49 0.60 11.49 1.83
N LEU A 50 1.81 12.01 1.99
CA LEU A 50 2.98 11.32 2.55
C LEU A 50 2.87 10.74 3.97
N TRP A 51 1.77 11.02 4.66
CA TRP A 51 1.56 10.79 6.09
C TRP A 51 0.62 9.61 6.39
N GLY A 52 0.21 8.84 5.38
CA GLY A 52 -0.59 7.64 5.57
C GLY A 52 0.15 6.57 6.35
N GLU A 53 -0.59 5.78 7.12
CA GLU A 53 -0.08 4.69 7.95
C GLU A 53 0.21 3.42 7.14
N TYR A 54 -0.35 3.31 5.93
CA TYR A 54 -0.24 2.15 5.07
C TYR A 54 0.16 2.55 3.65
N ILE A 55 0.81 1.63 2.95
CA ILE A 55 1.06 1.68 1.52
C ILE A 55 0.07 0.74 0.86
N LEU A 56 -0.62 1.24 -0.16
CA LEU A 56 -1.51 0.48 -1.03
C LEU A 56 -0.87 0.35 -2.40
N LYS A 57 -0.83 -0.89 -2.91
CA LYS A 57 -0.39 -1.24 -4.24
C LYS A 57 -1.57 -1.87 -4.99
N PRO A 58 -2.13 -1.17 -6.01
CA PRO A 58 -3.25 -1.71 -6.77
C PRO A 58 -2.78 -2.77 -7.77
N GLN A 59 -3.73 -3.51 -8.34
CA GLN A 59 -3.48 -4.38 -9.47
C GLN A 59 -2.82 -3.61 -10.62
N HIS A 60 -1.72 -4.14 -11.15
CA HIS A 60 -1.03 -3.56 -12.30
C HIS A 60 -1.80 -3.85 -13.58
N GLU A 61 -1.91 -2.88 -14.49
CA GLU A 61 -2.73 -3.02 -15.70
C GLU A 61 -2.22 -4.13 -16.65
N GLN A 62 -0.89 -4.31 -16.71
CA GLN A 62 -0.25 -5.25 -17.65
C GLN A 62 0.26 -6.53 -16.99
N LEU A 63 0.34 -6.58 -15.66
CA LEU A 63 0.95 -7.71 -14.95
C LEU A 63 -0.11 -8.35 -14.06
N THR A 64 -0.59 -9.53 -14.46
CA THR A 64 -1.64 -10.26 -13.76
C THR A 64 -1.19 -10.71 -12.37
N ALA A 65 -2.10 -10.68 -11.40
CA ALA A 65 -1.92 -11.21 -10.04
C ALA A 65 -0.73 -10.61 -9.26
N MET A 66 -0.38 -9.34 -9.53
CA MET A 66 0.73 -8.67 -8.85
C MET A 66 0.50 -8.52 -7.32
N PRO A 67 -0.68 -8.06 -6.84
CA PRO A 67 -0.99 -8.05 -5.42
C PRO A 67 -0.82 -9.42 -4.76
N GLU A 68 -1.34 -10.47 -5.38
CA GLU A 68 -1.29 -11.84 -4.89
C GLU A 68 0.14 -12.37 -4.84
N THR A 69 0.93 -12.08 -5.86
CA THR A 69 2.36 -12.44 -5.92
C THR A 69 3.13 -11.78 -4.78
N GLU A 70 2.85 -10.50 -4.51
CA GLU A 70 3.49 -9.79 -3.41
C GLU A 70 3.08 -10.36 -2.04
N ASP A 71 1.79 -10.62 -1.83
CA ASP A 71 1.29 -11.23 -0.59
C ASP A 71 1.87 -12.63 -0.35
N LEU A 72 1.95 -13.46 -1.39
CA LEU A 72 2.57 -14.78 -1.32
C LEU A 72 4.06 -14.69 -0.96
N THR A 73 4.78 -13.76 -1.57
CA THR A 73 6.21 -13.56 -1.30
C THR A 73 6.47 -13.17 0.15
N MET A 74 5.60 -12.34 0.73
CA MET A 74 5.73 -11.90 2.11
C MET A 74 5.42 -13.03 3.11
N HIS A 75 4.38 -13.84 2.86
CA HIS A 75 4.13 -15.04 3.65
C HIS A 75 5.29 -16.05 3.55
N LEU A 76 5.89 -16.20 2.35
CA LEU A 76 7.06 -17.06 2.18
C LEU A 76 8.25 -16.54 2.97
N ALA A 77 8.49 -15.23 2.97
CA ALA A 77 9.55 -14.61 3.76
C ALA A 77 9.36 -14.87 5.27
N GLU A 78 8.12 -14.79 5.76
CA GLU A 78 7.78 -15.13 7.16
C GLU A 78 8.12 -16.58 7.50
N VAL A 79 7.85 -17.54 6.59
CA VAL A 79 8.21 -18.96 6.77
C VAL A 79 9.72 -19.17 6.91
N PHE A 80 10.54 -18.28 6.34
CA PHE A 80 12.00 -18.29 6.46
C PHE A 80 12.53 -17.40 7.59
N ASP A 81 11.69 -17.01 8.55
CA ASP A 81 12.02 -16.14 9.68
C ASP A 81 12.58 -14.76 9.26
N ILE A 82 12.26 -14.31 8.05
CA ILE A 82 12.61 -12.96 7.60
C ILE A 82 11.60 -11.98 8.21
N LEU A 83 12.10 -10.93 8.85
CA LEU A 83 11.25 -9.88 9.43
C LEU A 83 10.45 -9.17 8.32
N ILE A 84 9.12 -9.30 8.40
CA ILE A 84 8.18 -8.65 7.49
C ILE A 84 7.34 -7.58 8.19
N CYS A 85 6.78 -6.66 7.41
CA CYS A 85 5.76 -5.73 7.90
C CYS A 85 4.38 -6.40 7.93
N ASN A 86 3.44 -5.89 8.73
CA ASN A 86 2.05 -6.35 8.66
C ASN A 86 1.46 -6.00 7.27
N HIS A 87 0.96 -6.99 6.56
CA HIS A 87 0.33 -6.81 5.25
C HIS A 87 -0.98 -7.59 5.13
N THR A 88 -1.76 -7.29 4.09
CA THR A 88 -2.98 -8.02 3.75
C THR A 88 -3.39 -7.77 2.30
N LEU A 89 -4.13 -8.72 1.72
CA LEU A 89 -4.90 -8.53 0.49
C LEU A 89 -6.32 -8.08 0.79
N LEU A 90 -6.76 -7.03 0.13
CA LEU A 90 -8.15 -6.59 0.16
C LEU A 90 -8.78 -6.63 -1.23
N ARG A 91 -10.08 -6.88 -1.28
CA ARG A 91 -10.87 -6.70 -2.49
C ARG A 91 -11.43 -5.29 -2.54
N ALA A 92 -11.12 -4.58 -3.63
CA ALA A 92 -11.66 -3.27 -3.94
C ALA A 92 -13.11 -3.36 -4.45
N THR A 93 -13.81 -2.23 -4.46
CA THR A 93 -15.19 -2.12 -4.96
C THR A 93 -15.34 -2.46 -6.44
N ASP A 94 -14.28 -2.31 -7.24
CA ASP A 94 -14.23 -2.70 -8.64
C ASP A 94 -13.97 -4.22 -8.85
N GLY A 95 -13.82 -4.97 -7.77
CA GLY A 95 -13.58 -6.40 -7.76
C GLY A 95 -12.11 -6.81 -7.83
N ASN A 96 -11.18 -5.89 -8.13
CA ASN A 96 -9.75 -6.20 -8.17
C ASN A 96 -9.19 -6.40 -6.75
N LEU A 97 -8.11 -7.18 -6.67
CA LEU A 97 -7.34 -7.27 -5.43
C LEU A 97 -6.33 -6.11 -5.35
N VAL A 98 -6.06 -5.69 -4.13
CA VAL A 98 -5.02 -4.74 -3.80
C VAL A 98 -4.21 -5.26 -2.64
N TYR A 99 -2.91 -4.98 -2.66
CA TYR A 99 -2.00 -5.31 -1.59
C TYR A 99 -1.82 -4.10 -0.68
N ILE A 100 -1.88 -4.32 0.63
CA ILE A 100 -1.71 -3.27 1.64
C ILE A 100 -0.64 -3.70 2.62
N ALA A 101 0.32 -2.81 2.87
CA ALA A 101 1.38 -2.99 3.84
C ALA A 101 1.41 -1.84 4.84
N ARG A 102 1.61 -2.14 6.12
CA ARG A 102 1.81 -1.13 7.16
C ARG A 102 3.21 -0.55 7.06
N ARG A 103 3.32 0.77 7.14
CA ARG A 103 4.61 1.46 7.11
C ARG A 103 5.38 1.25 8.41
N PHE A 104 6.65 0.86 8.30
CA PHE A 104 7.58 0.78 9.43
C PHE A 104 8.24 2.13 9.75
N ASP A 105 8.31 3.04 8.78
CA ASP A 105 8.88 4.39 8.93
C ASP A 105 7.90 5.40 9.56
N ARG A 106 6.83 4.91 10.20
CA ARG A 106 5.77 5.74 10.78
C ARG A 106 5.36 5.23 12.16
N VAL A 107 5.54 6.09 13.19
CA VAL A 107 5.02 5.85 14.55
C VAL A 107 4.14 7.04 14.94
N LYS A 108 2.84 6.80 15.19
CA LYS A 108 1.84 7.84 15.55
C LYS A 108 1.83 9.04 14.59
N GLY A 109 1.90 8.78 13.28
CA GLY A 109 1.89 9.84 12.25
C GLY A 109 3.19 10.63 12.10
N LYS A 110 4.22 10.35 12.91
CA LYS A 110 5.55 10.95 12.76
C LYS A 110 6.43 10.07 11.89
N MET A 111 7.17 10.71 10.98
CA MET A 111 8.22 10.07 10.22
C MET A 111 9.35 9.67 11.15
N VAL A 112 9.68 8.39 11.15
CA VAL A 112 10.88 7.87 11.78
C VAL A 112 11.88 7.60 10.66
N HIS A 113 13.10 8.12 10.80
CA HIS A 113 14.14 7.81 9.84
C HIS A 113 14.48 6.32 9.99
N VAL A 114 14.23 5.54 8.94
CA VAL A 114 14.57 4.13 8.87
C VAL A 114 15.55 3.97 7.72
N GLU A 115 16.76 3.55 8.05
CA GLU A 115 17.76 3.20 7.04
C GLU A 115 17.52 1.78 6.54
N VAL A 116 17.70 1.57 5.23
CA VAL A 116 17.74 0.22 4.67
C VAL A 116 19.12 -0.35 5.01
N GLY A 117 19.21 -1.11 6.09
CA GLY A 117 20.43 -1.79 6.47
C GLY A 117 20.75 -2.89 5.46
N TYR A 118 21.79 -2.70 4.65
CA TYR A 118 22.55 -3.83 4.12
C TYR A 118 23.41 -4.35 5.27
N ASN A 119 22.89 -5.32 6.02
CA ASN A 119 23.73 -6.05 6.97
C ASN A 119 24.78 -6.82 6.15
N ASN A 120 26.04 -6.45 6.34
CA ASN A 120 27.21 -7.13 5.82
C ASN A 120 27.71 -8.13 6.86
#